data_AF-A0A142XFT8-F1
#
_entry.id   AF-A0A142XFT8-F1
#
_cell.length_a   1.000
_cell.length_b   1.000
_cell.length_c   1.000
_cell.angle_alpha   90.00
_cell.angle_beta   90.00
_cell.angle_gamma   90.00
#
_symmetry.space_group_name_H-M   'P 1'
#
loop_
_entity.id
_entity.type
_entity.pdbx_description
1 polymer ?
#
loop_
_entity_poly.entity_id
_entity_poly.type
_entity_poly.pdbx_seq_one_letter_code
_entity_poly.pdbx_strand_id
1 'polypeptide(L)'
;MERAVEWFVAITSLPIGASHLLRPRDWGEAFRQLHACGRPGAFANGGLSLLTGAVIVAGHGSWAWPGAVITGFGWLLVLKGTGALLAPDKALQSMERGRRSPRGFVVAGVMSLAIGAWACYCLWVNAPSMS
;
A
#
# COMPACT_ATOMS: atom_id res chain seq x y z
N MET A 1 -12.82 13.77 7.64
CA MET A 1 -11.82 13.35 6.63
C MET A 1 -11.42 11.90 6.82
N GLU A 2 -11.23 11.46 8.06
CA GLU A 2 -10.83 10.07 8.39
C GLU A 2 -11.71 9.01 7.71
N ARG A 3 -13.04 9.12 7.81
CA ARG A 3 -13.97 8.18 7.15
C ARG A 3 -13.77 8.07 5.62
N ALA A 4 -13.43 9.17 4.97
CA ALA A 4 -13.16 9.16 3.53
C ALA A 4 -11.83 8.45 3.23
N VAL A 5 -10.83 8.60 4.10
CA VAL A 5 -9.57 7.85 4.01
C VAL A 5 -9.76 6.37 4.30
N GLU A 6 -10.56 6.01 5.31
CA GLU A 6 -10.89 4.61 5.59
C GLU A 6 -11.55 3.94 4.37
N TRP A 7 -12.50 4.62 3.71
CA TRP A 7 -13.06 4.17 2.44
C TRP A 7 -12.01 4.05 1.33
N PHE A 8 -11.17 5.08 1.16
CA PHE A 8 -10.07 5.04 0.18
C PHE A 8 -9.15 3.84 0.40
N VAL A 9 -8.76 3.57 1.65
CA VAL A 9 -7.90 2.44 2.02
C VAL A 9 -8.61 1.12 1.75
N ALA A 10 -9.89 0.97 2.11
CA ALA A 10 -10.66 -0.24 1.82
C ALA A 10 -10.77 -0.50 0.30
N ILE A 11 -11.20 0.52 -0.46
CA ILE A 11 -11.43 0.44 -1.91
C ILE A 11 -10.13 0.15 -2.68
N THR A 12 -9.00 0.66 -2.22
CA THR A 12 -7.71 0.43 -2.91
C THR A 12 -7.04 -0.87 -2.45
N SER A 13 -7.00 -1.14 -1.15
CA SER A 13 -6.25 -2.27 -0.60
C SER A 13 -6.91 -3.62 -0.85
N LEU A 14 -8.25 -3.69 -0.89
CA LEU A 14 -8.96 -4.95 -1.16
C LEU A 14 -8.70 -5.47 -2.59
N PRO A 15 -8.91 -4.67 -3.67
CA PRO A 15 -8.60 -5.12 -5.03
C PRO A 15 -7.10 -5.35 -5.25
N ILE A 16 -6.22 -4.50 -4.71
CA ILE A 16 -4.77 -4.70 -4.80
C ILE A 16 -4.38 -6.03 -4.14
N GLY A 17 -4.89 -6.29 -2.93
CA GLY A 17 -4.63 -7.52 -2.20
C GLY A 17 -5.14 -8.76 -2.93
N ALA A 18 -6.38 -8.72 -3.43
CA ALA A 18 -6.95 -9.80 -4.23
C ALA A 18 -6.14 -10.05 -5.50
N SER A 19 -5.72 -9.00 -6.22
CA SER A 19 -4.90 -9.14 -7.42
C SER A 19 -3.53 -9.77 -7.13
N HIS A 20 -2.90 -9.44 -5.99
CA HIS A 20 -1.63 -10.03 -5.56
C HIS A 20 -1.75 -11.53 -5.24
N LEU A 21 -2.88 -11.96 -4.68
CA LEU A 21 -3.15 -13.37 -4.41
C LEU A 21 -3.49 -14.17 -5.66
N LEU A 22 -4.34 -13.60 -6.53
CA LEU A 22 -4.87 -14.29 -7.71
C LEU A 22 -3.90 -14.25 -8.89
N ARG A 23 -3.04 -13.22 -8.96
CA ARG A 23 -2.15 -12.94 -10.10
C ARG A 23 -0.70 -12.65 -9.66
N PRO A 24 -0.08 -13.45 -8.77
CA PRO A 24 1.25 -13.14 -8.22
C PRO A 24 2.36 -13.14 -9.30
N ARG A 25 2.20 -13.92 -10.37
CA ARG A 25 3.15 -13.96 -11.50
C ARG A 25 3.09 -12.68 -12.33
N ASP A 26 1.89 -12.14 -12.55
CA ASP A 26 1.69 -10.91 -13.32
C ASP A 26 2.29 -9.70 -12.58
N TRP A 27 2.20 -9.67 -11.25
CA TRP A 27 2.89 -8.69 -10.42
C TRP A 27 4.43 -8.84 -10.47
N GLY A 28 4.93 -10.07 -10.52
CA GLY A 28 6.35 -10.32 -10.75
C GLY A 28 6.83 -9.79 -12.11
N GLU A 29 6.02 -9.96 -13.14
CA GLU A 29 6.28 -9.40 -14.46
C GLU A 29 6.22 -7.87 -14.48
N ALA A 30 5.23 -7.26 -13.81
CA ALA A 30 5.17 -5.80 -13.65
C ALA A 30 6.43 -5.25 -12.96
N PHE A 31 6.92 -5.93 -11.92
CA PHE A 31 8.15 -5.54 -11.24
C PHE A 31 9.39 -5.75 -12.10
N ARG A 32 9.41 -6.77 -12.97
CA ARG A 32 10.47 -6.96 -13.98
C ARG A 32 10.50 -5.79 -14.97
N GLN A 33 9.34 -5.36 -15.45
CA GLN A 33 9.22 -4.25 -16.39
C GLN A 33 9.63 -2.92 -15.73
N LEU A 34 9.14 -2.64 -14.53
CA LEU A 34 9.57 -1.46 -13.76
C LEU A 34 11.08 -1.45 -13.50
N HIS A 35 11.65 -2.60 -13.13
CA HIS A 35 13.10 -2.72 -12.95
C HIS A 35 13.87 -2.44 -14.24
N ALA A 36 13.39 -2.94 -15.39
CA ALA A 36 14.02 -2.72 -16.69
C ALA A 36 14.04 -1.23 -17.10
N CYS A 37 13.09 -0.43 -16.60
CA CYS A 37 13.09 1.02 -16.80
C CYS A 37 14.14 1.77 -15.95
N GLY A 38 14.87 1.10 -15.05
CA GLY A 38 15.87 1.73 -14.19
C GLY A 38 15.27 2.77 -13.24
N ARG A 39 15.95 3.91 -13.05
CA ARG A 39 15.54 4.96 -12.10
C ARG A 39 14.11 5.48 -12.34
N PRO A 40 13.65 5.72 -13.59
CA PRO A 40 12.24 6.01 -13.86
C PRO A 40 11.25 5.00 -13.26
N GLY A 41 11.54 3.70 -13.34
CA GLY A 41 10.69 2.67 -12.74
C GLY A 41 10.70 2.71 -11.21
N ALA A 42 11.86 3.00 -10.60
CA ALA A 42 11.96 3.23 -9.16
C ALA A 42 11.14 4.45 -8.72
N PHE A 43 11.19 5.55 -9.47
CA PHE A 43 10.41 6.75 -9.21
C PHE A 43 8.91 6.54 -9.41
N ALA A 44 8.49 5.77 -10.41
CA ALA A 44 7.08 5.45 -10.61
C ALA A 44 6.51 4.64 -9.44
N ASN A 45 7.18 3.55 -9.03
CA ASN A 45 6.76 2.72 -7.90
C ASN A 45 6.83 3.48 -6.56
N GLY A 46 7.89 4.27 -6.38
CA GLY A 46 8.07 5.14 -5.21
C GLY A 46 7.03 6.24 -5.11
N GLY A 47 6.77 6.93 -6.22
CA GLY A 47 5.79 8.00 -6.32
C GLY A 47 4.37 7.52 -6.05
N LEU A 48 3.99 6.35 -6.58
CA LEU A 48 2.70 5.74 -6.25
C LEU A 48 2.58 5.46 -4.74
N SER A 49 3.61 4.85 -4.14
CA SER A 49 3.63 4.58 -2.70
C SER A 49 3.55 5.88 -1.89
N LEU A 50 4.32 6.90 -2.26
CA LEU A 50 4.37 8.19 -1.57
C LEU A 50 3.02 8.91 -1.66
N LEU A 51 2.42 8.99 -2.85
CA LEU A 51 1.13 9.65 -3.06
C LEU A 51 0.04 8.99 -2.22
N THR A 52 -0.05 7.65 -2.28
CA THR A 52 -1.02 6.90 -1.47
C THR A 52 -0.79 7.13 0.03
N GLY A 53 0.45 7.04 0.49
CA GLY A 53 0.80 7.28 1.89
C GLY A 53 0.49 8.70 2.36
N ALA A 54 0.80 9.70 1.53
CA ALA A 54 0.56 11.11 1.83
C ALA A 54 -0.94 11.42 1.95
N VAL A 55 -1.78 10.87 1.05
CA VAL A 55 -3.25 11.00 1.15
C VAL A 55 -3.76 10.41 2.47
N ILE A 56 -3.24 9.24 2.88
CA ILE A 56 -3.65 8.61 4.13
C ILE A 56 -3.23 9.47 5.32
N VAL A 57 -1.96 9.85 5.43
CA VAL A 57 -1.43 10.64 6.56
C VAL A 57 -2.11 12.01 6.66
N ALA A 58 -2.37 12.67 5.54
CA ALA A 58 -3.03 13.98 5.53
C ALA A 58 -4.50 13.91 5.97
N GLY A 59 -5.20 12.81 5.63
CA GLY A 59 -6.63 12.68 5.93
C GLY A 59 -6.96 11.81 7.14
N HIS A 60 -5.97 11.11 7.70
CA HIS A 60 -6.13 10.14 8.80
C HIS A 60 -4.93 10.23 9.76
N GLY A 61 -4.89 11.31 10.56
CA GLY A 61 -3.80 11.59 11.50
C GLY A 61 -4.01 11.01 12.91
N SER A 62 -5.13 10.32 13.17
CA SER A 62 -5.43 9.77 14.48
C SER A 62 -4.54 8.59 14.85
N TRP A 63 -3.87 8.70 15.99
CA TRP A 63 -3.18 7.58 16.64
C TRP A 63 -4.06 6.87 17.67
N ALA A 64 -5.35 7.22 17.74
CA ALA A 64 -6.31 6.50 18.57
C ALA A 64 -6.67 5.16 17.94
N TRP A 65 -6.93 4.16 18.78
CA TRP A 65 -7.39 2.85 18.33
C TRP A 65 -8.85 2.92 17.85
N PRO A 66 -9.27 2.20 16.79
CA PRO A 66 -8.48 1.31 15.91
C PRO A 66 -7.75 2.02 14.74
N GLY A 67 -7.97 3.32 14.57
CA GLY A 67 -7.45 4.13 13.47
C GLY A 67 -5.92 4.19 13.36
N ALA A 68 -5.20 4.02 14.48
CA ALA A 68 -3.74 4.03 14.53
C ALA A 68 -3.07 3.09 13.49
N VAL A 69 -3.71 1.96 13.16
CA VAL A 69 -3.22 1.01 12.15
C VAL A 69 -3.19 1.64 10.76
N ILE A 70 -4.23 2.38 10.39
CA ILE A 70 -4.32 3.06 9.09
C ILE A 70 -3.30 4.18 9.01
N THR A 71 -3.17 4.97 10.08
CA THR A 71 -2.18 6.04 10.20
C THR A 71 -0.75 5.49 10.06
N GLY A 72 -0.44 4.40 10.77
CA GLY A 72 0.85 3.72 10.68
C GLY A 72 1.12 3.18 9.27
N PHE A 73 0.13 2.56 8.64
CA PHE A 73 0.24 2.09 7.26
C PHE A 73 0.53 3.24 6.27
N GLY A 74 -0.14 4.38 6.42
CA GLY A 74 0.14 5.59 5.64
C GLY A 74 1.60 6.03 5.76
N TRP A 75 2.12 6.09 6.99
CA TRP A 75 3.53 6.44 7.23
C TRP A 75 4.52 5.42 6.64
N LEU A 76 4.23 4.13 6.70
CA LEU A 76 5.06 3.11 6.04
C LEU A 76 5.14 3.32 4.52
N LEU A 77 4.02 3.69 3.89
CA LEU A 77 3.98 4.01 2.46
C LEU A 77 4.75 5.30 2.13
N VAL A 78 4.64 6.34 2.96
CA VAL A 78 5.44 7.56 2.85
C VAL A 78 6.92 7.22 2.92
N LEU A 79 7.36 6.50 3.96
CA LEU A 79 8.77 6.11 4.12
C LEU A 79 9.29 5.28 2.95
N LYS A 80 8.49 4.31 2.48
CA LYS A 80 8.83 3.52 1.29
C LYS A 80 8.99 4.39 0.05
N GLY A 81 8.04 5.29 -0.19
CA GLY A 81 8.04 6.17 -1.35
C GLY A 81 9.19 7.17 -1.33
N THR A 82 9.40 7.85 -0.21
CA THR A 82 10.55 8.74 0.02
C THR A 82 11.86 7.99 -0.14
N GLY A 83 11.98 6.79 0.43
CA GLY A 83 13.17 5.95 0.28
C GLY A 83 13.46 5.58 -1.18
N ALA A 84 12.44 5.33 -1.99
CA ALA A 84 12.61 5.05 -3.42
C ALA A 84 13.04 6.28 -4.23
N LEU A 85 12.64 7.49 -3.84
CA LEU A 85 13.07 8.73 -4.48
C LEU A 85 14.50 9.12 -4.08
N LEU A 86 14.85 8.98 -2.80
CA LEU A 86 16.16 9.35 -2.26
C LEU A 86 17.23 8.28 -2.49
N ALA A 87 16.85 7.02 -2.61
CA ALA A 87 17.74 5.88 -2.82
C ALA A 87 17.19 4.91 -3.90
N PRO A 88 17.10 5.35 -5.17
CA PRO A 88 16.48 4.56 -6.24
C PRO A 88 17.17 3.21 -6.50
N ASP A 89 18.46 3.09 -6.23
CA ASP A 89 19.20 1.83 -6.39
C ASP A 89 18.70 0.76 -5.39
N LYS A 90 18.31 1.16 -4.17
CA LYS A 90 17.69 0.24 -3.20
C LYS A 90 16.29 -0.18 -3.65
N ALA A 91 15.53 0.72 -4.26
CA ALA A 91 14.23 0.40 -4.82
C ALA A 91 14.34 -0.58 -5.99
N LEU A 92 15.33 -0.40 -6.88
CA LEU A 92 15.64 -1.35 -7.95
C LEU A 92 15.98 -2.73 -7.40
N GLN A 93 16.87 -2.81 -6.40
CA GLN A 93 17.19 -4.08 -5.73
C GLN A 93 15.97 -4.74 -5.07
N SER A 94 15.02 -3.94 -4.56
CA SER A 94 13.76 -4.47 -4.03
C SER A 94 12.87 -5.04 -5.15
N MET A 95 12.76 -4.36 -6.29
CA MET A 95 11.97 -4.85 -7.43
C MET A 95 12.57 -6.12 -8.03
N GLU A 96 13.89 -6.18 -8.13
CA GLU A 96 14.65 -7.35 -8.57
C GLU A 96 14.40 -8.59 -7.67
N ARG A 97 14.33 -8.39 -6.35
CA ARG A 97 13.94 -9.44 -5.41
C ARG A 97 12.47 -9.82 -5.56
N GLY A 98 11.59 -8.82 -5.69
CA GLY A 98 10.15 -9.01 -5.86
C GLY A 98 9.82 -9.88 -7.06
N ARG A 99 10.37 -9.56 -8.26
CA ARG A 99 10.11 -10.33 -9.48
C ARG A 99 10.49 -11.82 -9.39
N ARG A 100 11.44 -12.17 -8.52
CA ARG A 100 11.89 -13.56 -8.31
C ARG A 100 11.07 -14.31 -7.27
N SER A 101 10.15 -13.65 -6.57
CA SER A 101 9.41 -14.23 -5.44
C SER A 101 7.89 -14.12 -5.61
N PRO A 102 7.24 -15.09 -6.28
CA PRO A 102 5.78 -15.17 -6.32
C PRO A 102 5.15 -15.23 -4.91
N ARG A 103 5.83 -15.90 -3.96
CA ARG A 103 5.39 -15.95 -2.55
C ARG A 103 5.41 -14.57 -1.89
N GLY A 104 6.37 -13.71 -2.26
CA GLY A 104 6.44 -12.33 -1.77
C GLY A 104 5.20 -11.53 -2.14
N PHE A 105 4.68 -11.70 -3.36
CA PHE A 105 3.43 -11.06 -3.76
C PHE A 105 2.22 -11.65 -3.05
N VAL A 106 2.18 -12.96 -2.81
CA VAL A 106 1.09 -13.57 -2.00
C VAL A 106 1.07 -12.97 -0.59
N VAL A 107 2.22 -12.86 0.07
CA VAL A 107 2.31 -12.23 1.41
C VAL A 107 1.86 -10.77 1.36
N ALA A 108 2.33 -9.99 0.38
CA ALA A 108 1.87 -8.61 0.19
C ALA A 108 0.35 -8.52 -0.05
N GLY A 109 -0.20 -9.50 -0.76
CA GLY A 109 -1.64 -9.64 -0.99
C GLY A 109 -2.43 -9.86 0.29
N VAL A 110 -2.01 -10.83 1.12
CA VAL A 110 -2.62 -11.08 2.44
C VAL A 110 -2.57 -9.84 3.32
N MET A 111 -1.41 -9.18 3.39
CA MET A 111 -1.26 -7.96 4.19
C MET A 111 -2.17 -6.84 3.69
N SER A 112 -2.29 -6.66 2.37
CA SER A 112 -3.16 -5.63 1.78
C SER A 112 -4.64 -5.93 2.05
N LEU A 113 -5.06 -7.20 1.96
CA LEU A 113 -6.42 -7.61 2.34
C LEU A 113 -6.69 -7.37 3.83
N ALA A 114 -5.72 -7.68 4.70
CA ALA A 114 -5.86 -7.44 6.13
C ALA A 114 -6.04 -5.95 6.44
N ILE A 115 -5.25 -5.07 5.80
CA ILE A 115 -5.40 -3.62 5.92
C ILE A 115 -6.76 -3.14 5.39
N GLY A 116 -7.21 -3.65 4.24
CA GLY A 116 -8.52 -3.32 3.69
C GLY A 116 -9.67 -3.76 4.60
N ALA A 117 -9.61 -4.98 5.14
CA ALA A 117 -10.58 -5.48 6.11
C ALA A 117 -10.56 -4.67 7.42
N TRP A 118 -9.38 -4.25 7.87
CA TRP A 118 -9.24 -3.38 9.03
C TRP A 118 -9.90 -2.02 8.81
N ALA A 119 -9.75 -1.44 7.62
CA ALA A 119 -10.43 -0.20 7.27
C ALA A 119 -11.95 -0.36 7.25
N CYS A 120 -12.47 -1.49 6.75
CA CYS A 120 -13.89 -1.82 6.88
C CYS A 120 -14.34 -1.94 8.34
N TYR A 121 -13.50 -2.52 9.21
CA TYR A 121 -13.79 -2.60 10.63
C TYR A 121 -13.85 -1.21 11.29
N CYS A 122 -12.90 -0.31 11.00
CA CYS A 122 -12.96 1.07 11.49
C CYS A 122 -14.23 1.79 11.03
N LEU A 123 -14.60 1.63 9.75
CA LEU A 123 -15.84 2.19 9.20
C LEU A 123 -17.10 1.69 9.91
N TRP A 124 -17.11 0.42 10.32
CA TRP A 124 -18.22 -0.19 11.02
C TRP A 124 -18.32 0.28 12.47
N VAL A 125 -17.21 0.30 13.21
CA VAL A 125 -17.18 0.75 14.61
C VAL A 125 -17.49 2.24 14.73
N ASN A 126 -17.04 3.05 13.78
CA ASN A 126 -17.27 4.49 13.75
C ASN A 126 -18.58 4.88 13.04
N ALA A 127 -19.43 3.90 12.68
CA ALA A 127 -20.72 4.20 12.07
C ALA A 127 -21.61 4.92 13.10
N PRO A 128 -22.17 6.09 12.77
CA PRO A 128 -23.14 6.73 13.66
C PRO A 128 -24.32 5.79 13.85
N SER A 129 -24.68 5.52 15.09
CA SER A 129 -25.91 4.82 15.43
C SER A 129 -27.07 5.56 14.77
N MET A 130 -27.84 4.88 13.92
CA MET A 130 -29.10 5.42 13.40
C MET A 130 -30.04 5.62 14.60
N SER A 131 -30.09 6.85 15.12
CA SER A 131 -31.07 7.32 16.11
C SER A 131 -32.15 8.13 15.42
#